data_AF-A0A821ZKK5-F1
#
_entry.id   AF-A0A821ZKK5-F1
#
_cell.length_a   1.000
_cell.length_b   1.000
_cell.length_c   1.000
_cell.angle_alpha   90.00
_cell.angle_beta   90.00
_cell.angle_gamma   90.00
#
_symmetry.space_group_name_H-M   'P 1'
#
loop_
_entity.id
_entity.type
_entity.pdbx_description
1 polymer ?
#
loop_
_entity_poly.entity_id
_entity_poly.type
_entity_poly.pdbx_seq_one_letter_code
_entity_poly.pdbx_strand_id
1 'polypeptide(L)'
;MFTKNCREAARALTVGRRVLRYIYEKTRLPIVPIYGIFPVKLITYLGEPIPYDPDVTTEILAVQVKKEIEKLIEIHQRRPGSITQAILDRFSWFPMKRMKTKIE
;
A
#
# COMPACT_ATOMS: atom_id res chain seq x y z
N MET A 1 -4.32 -9.75 -4.13
CA MET A 1 -3.92 -9.59 -2.71
C MET A 1 -3.32 -8.22 -2.51
N PHE A 2 -3.59 -7.57 -1.38
CA PHE A 2 -3.00 -6.28 -1.03
C PHE A 2 -2.74 -6.19 0.48
N THR A 3 -1.68 -5.50 0.91
CA THR A 3 -1.36 -5.30 2.34
C THR A 3 -1.49 -3.83 2.72
N LYS A 4 -2.39 -3.56 3.68
CA LYS A 4 -2.66 -2.22 4.22
C LYS A 4 -1.51 -1.72 5.09
N ASN A 5 -1.32 -0.40 5.10
CA ASN A 5 -0.34 0.34 5.90
C ASN A 5 1.15 0.07 5.56
N CYS A 6 1.44 -0.59 4.43
CA CYS A 6 2.83 -0.84 4.00
C CYS A 6 3.66 0.44 3.85
N ARG A 7 3.07 1.53 3.33
CA ARG A 7 3.75 2.83 3.19
C ARG A 7 3.90 3.57 4.51
N GLU A 8 3.16 3.21 5.54
CA GLU A 8 3.28 3.80 6.87
C GLU A 8 4.30 3.03 7.72
N ALA A 9 4.55 1.77 7.39
CA ALA A 9 5.56 0.93 8.06
C ALA A 9 6.97 1.39 7.74
N ALA A 10 7.28 1.61 6.46
CA ALA A 10 8.58 2.07 5.98
C ALA A 10 8.39 3.13 4.89
N ARG A 11 9.01 4.30 5.08
CA ARG A 11 9.05 5.37 4.06
C ARG A 11 10.49 5.66 3.67
N ALA A 12 10.73 5.75 2.36
CA ALA A 12 11.96 6.32 1.87
C ALA A 12 11.90 7.85 2.00
N LEU A 13 13.00 8.49 2.41
CA LEU A 13 13.10 9.94 2.44
C LEU A 13 12.83 10.51 1.04
N THR A 14 11.77 11.32 0.91
CA THR A 14 11.43 11.99 -0.34
C THR A 14 12.06 13.38 -0.44
N VAL A 15 12.43 13.96 0.70
CA VAL A 15 13.12 15.25 0.81
C VAL A 15 14.56 15.08 0.33
N GLY A 16 15.03 15.98 -0.53
CA GLY A 16 16.42 15.96 -1.01
C GLY A 16 16.76 14.87 -2.02
N ARG A 17 15.75 14.22 -2.65
CA ARG A 17 15.96 13.18 -3.69
C ARG A 17 16.95 13.59 -4.79
N ARG A 18 16.95 14.85 -5.23
CA ARG A 18 17.90 15.36 -6.24
C ARG A 18 19.35 15.34 -5.73
N VAL A 19 19.56 15.74 -4.47
CA VAL A 19 20.88 15.76 -3.82
C VAL A 19 21.35 14.33 -3.56
N LEU A 20 20.49 13.48 -3.01
CA LEU A 20 20.77 12.06 -2.79
C LEU A 20 21.12 11.33 -4.09
N ARG A 21 20.40 11.65 -5.18
CA ARG A 21 20.69 11.12 -6.51
C ARG A 21 22.04 11.60 -7.04
N TYR A 22 22.36 12.89 -6.89
CA TYR A 22 23.67 13.42 -7.28
C TYR A 22 24.81 12.74 -6.51
N ILE A 23 24.65 12.53 -5.20
CA ILE A 23 25.62 11.80 -4.37
C ILE A 23 25.73 10.33 -4.81
N TYR A 24 24.60 9.68 -5.11
CA TYR A 24 24.57 8.31 -5.62
C TYR A 24 25.31 8.19 -6.96
N GLU A 25 25.07 9.10 -7.91
CA GLU A 25 25.73 9.07 -9.23
C GLU A 25 27.26 9.25 -9.11
N LYS A 26 27.72 10.02 -8.11
CA LYS A 26 29.14 10.27 -7.87
C LYS A 26 29.84 9.18 -7.06
N THR A 27 29.17 8.62 -6.05
CA THR A 27 29.76 7.64 -5.12
C THR A 27 29.40 6.19 -5.46
N ARG A 28 28.37 5.97 -6.29
CA ARG A 28 27.73 4.67 -6.58
C ARG A 28 27.30 3.88 -5.34
N LEU A 29 27.16 4.56 -4.20
CA LEU A 29 26.71 3.93 -2.95
C LEU A 29 25.20 4.11 -2.78
N PRO A 30 24.44 3.05 -2.46
CA PRO A 30 22.99 3.11 -2.28
C PRO A 30 22.60 3.79 -0.97
N ILE A 31 22.76 5.12 -0.90
CA ILE A 31 22.44 5.93 0.29
C ILE A 31 21.01 6.46 0.18
N VAL A 32 20.01 5.58 0.21
CA VAL A 32 18.62 5.99 0.39
C VAL A 32 18.26 5.77 1.85
N PRO A 33 18.24 6.81 2.70
CA PRO A 33 17.81 6.66 4.07
C PRO A 33 16.32 6.26 4.07
N ILE A 34 16.05 5.01 4.46
CA ILE A 34 14.71 4.52 4.77
C ILE A 34 14.47 4.91 6.22
N TYR A 35 13.44 5.71 6.45
CA TYR A 35 13.01 6.08 7.79
C TYR A 35 11.65 5.43 8.09
N GLY A 36 11.51 4.97 9.32
CA GLY A 36 10.37 4.18 9.74
C GLY A 36 10.63 2.69 9.62
N ILE A 37 10.34 2.02 10.72
CA ILE A 37 9.90 0.63 10.91
C ILE A 37 8.86 0.78 12.04
N PHE A 38 7.88 1.66 11.82
CA PHE A 38 6.95 1.98 12.89
C PHE A 38 6.12 0.74 13.19
N PRO A 39 5.78 0.47 14.47
CA PRO A 39 4.91 -0.64 14.82
C PRO A 39 3.48 -0.30 14.40
N VAL A 40 3.23 -0.23 13.10
CA VAL A 40 1.90 -0.07 12.51
C VAL A 40 1.26 -1.45 12.34
N LYS A 41 -0.06 -1.52 12.36
CA LYS A 41 -0.77 -2.77 12.07
C LYS A 41 -0.78 -3.03 10.56
N LEU A 42 -0.06 -4.06 10.13
CA LEU A 42 -0.12 -4.58 8.76
C LEU A 42 -1.25 -5.60 8.66
N ILE A 43 -2.11 -5.45 7.66
CA ILE A 43 -3.21 -6.37 7.42
C ILE A 43 -3.22 -6.70 5.93
N THR A 44 -3.11 -7.98 5.62
CA THR A 44 -3.20 -8.48 4.24
C THR A 44 -4.64 -8.86 3.94
N TYR A 45 -5.19 -8.28 2.88
CA TYR A 45 -6.51 -8.56 2.37
C TYR A 45 -6.40 -9.43 1.11
N LEU A 46 -7.11 -10.55 1.15
CA LEU A 46 -7.28 -11.45 0.02
C LEU A 46 -8.62 -11.13 -0.64
N GLY A 47 -8.59 -10.90 -1.95
CA GLY A 47 -9.79 -10.70 -2.74
C GLY A 47 -10.40 -12.02 -3.15
N GLU A 48 -11.56 -11.93 -3.79
CA GLU A 48 -12.17 -13.07 -4.44
C GLU A 48 -11.23 -13.63 -5.52
N PRO A 49 -11.19 -14.96 -5.68
CA PRO A 49 -10.39 -15.58 -6.72
C PRO A 49 -10.94 -15.21 -8.09
N ILE A 50 -10.06 -14.88 -9.03
CA ILE A 50 -10.45 -14.65 -10.42
C ILE A 50 -10.47 -16.02 -11.11
N PRO A 51 -11.63 -16.46 -11.66
CA PRO A 51 -11.72 -17.75 -12.33
C PRO A 51 -10.85 -17.76 -13.58
N TYR A 52 -10.29 -18.93 -13.90
CA TYR A 52 -9.55 -19.13 -15.12
C TYR A 52 -10.51 -19.30 -16.30
N ASP A 53 -10.28 -18.53 -17.35
CA ASP A 53 -11.03 -18.59 -18.60
C ASP A 53 -10.03 -18.75 -19.76
N PRO A 54 -10.11 -19.85 -20.53
CA PRO A 54 -9.19 -20.12 -21.64
C PRO A 54 -9.35 -19.15 -22.82
N ASP A 55 -10.50 -18.46 -22.93
CA ASP A 55 -10.80 -17.59 -24.07
C ASP A 55 -10.31 -16.14 -23.85
N VAL A 56 -9.82 -15.83 -22.65
CA VAL A 56 -9.42 -14.47 -22.27
C VAL A 56 -7.94 -14.22 -22.54
N THR A 57 -7.65 -13.16 -23.30
CA THR A 57 -6.28 -12.67 -23.50
C THR A 57 -5.65 -12.20 -22.19
N THR A 58 -4.37 -12.47 -21.99
CA THR A 58 -3.59 -12.10 -20.80
C THR A 58 -3.67 -10.61 -20.44
N GLU A 59 -3.78 -9.73 -21.45
CA GLU A 59 -3.92 -8.29 -21.28
C GLU A 59 -5.24 -7.90 -20.60
N ILE A 60 -6.35 -8.51 -21.01
CA ILE A 60 -7.69 -8.28 -20.45
C ILE A 60 -7.71 -8.76 -19.00
N LEU A 61 -7.13 -9.94 -18.75
CA LEU A 61 -6.99 -10.49 -17.41
C LEU A 61 -6.20 -9.55 -16.50
N ALA A 62 -5.09 -8.98 -16.98
CA ALA A 62 -4.29 -8.02 -16.20
C ALA A 62 -5.08 -6.75 -15.83
N VAL A 63 -5.90 -6.23 -16.76
CA VAL A 63 -6.76 -5.07 -16.51
C VAL A 63 -7.84 -5.39 -15.47
N GLN A 64 -8.45 -6.57 -15.54
CA GLN A 64 -9.43 -7.03 -14.56
C GLN A 64 -8.81 -7.17 -13.17
N VAL A 65 -7.65 -7.84 -13.06
CA VAL A 65 -6.90 -7.99 -11.81
C VAL A 65 -6.60 -6.62 -11.19
N LYS A 66 -6.13 -5.67 -12.01
CA LYS A 66 -5.85 -4.31 -11.57
C LYS A 66 -7.10 -3.66 -10.98
N LYS A 67 -8.24 -3.74 -11.67
CA LYS A 67 -9.52 -3.17 -11.22
C LYS A 67 -9.96 -3.76 -9.89
N GLU A 68 -9.86 -5.08 -9.71
CA GLU A 68 -10.25 -5.73 -8.43
C GLU A 68 -9.30 -5.36 -7.28
N ILE A 69 -8.00 -5.22 -7.54
CA ILE A 69 -7.04 -4.74 -6.54
C ILE A 69 -7.34 -3.27 -6.16
N GLU A 70 -7.67 -2.41 -7.13
CA GLU A 70 -8.03 -1.02 -6.87
C GLU A 70 -9.28 -0.91 -5.99
N LYS A 71 -10.32 -1.70 -6.26
CA LYS A 71 -11.51 -1.79 -5.40
C LYS A 71 -11.15 -2.26 -3.99
N LEU A 72 -10.33 -3.30 -3.87
CA LEU A 72 -9.84 -3.80 -2.58
C LEU A 72 -9.13 -2.71 -1.76
N ILE A 73 -8.29 -1.92 -2.42
CA ILE A 73 -7.57 -0.80 -1.81
C ILE A 73 -8.56 0.27 -1.37
N GLU A 74 -9.51 0.65 -2.22
CA GLU A 74 -10.51 1.68 -1.91
C GLU A 74 -11.36 1.31 -0.67
N ILE A 75 -11.75 0.05 -0.55
CA ILE A 75 -12.55 -0.44 0.59
C ILE A 75 -11.73 -0.43 1.89
N HIS A 76 -10.47 -0.88 1.85
CA HIS A 76 -9.71 -1.18 3.06
C HIS A 76 -8.71 -0.09 3.47
N GLN A 77 -8.24 0.75 2.55
CA GLN A 77 -7.20 1.75 2.80
C GLN A 77 -7.77 3.15 3.06
N ARG A 78 -7.31 3.78 4.14
CA ARG A 78 -7.58 5.20 4.41
C ARG A 78 -6.68 6.05 3.51
N ARG A 79 -7.25 7.01 2.78
CA ARG A 79 -6.51 8.00 1.98
C ARG A 79 -6.89 9.43 2.41
N PRO A 80 -5.93 10.33 2.69
CA PRO A 80 -4.49 10.10 2.75
C PRO A 80 -4.08 9.20 3.94
N GLY A 81 -3.03 8.41 3.77
CA GLY A 81 -2.52 7.52 4.83
C GLY A 81 -1.85 8.30 5.96
N SER A 82 -1.97 7.81 7.20
CA SER A 82 -1.36 8.44 8.39
C SER A 82 -0.71 7.42 9.31
N ILE A 83 0.54 7.70 9.71
CA ILE A 83 1.35 6.80 10.56
C ILE A 83 0.74 6.69 11.95
N THR A 84 0.30 7.80 12.54
CA THR A 84 -0.30 7.84 13.88
C THR A 84 -1.56 6.99 13.96
N GLN A 85 -2.49 7.13 13.00
CA GLN A 85 -3.70 6.29 12.98
C GLN A 85 -3.36 4.82 12.73
N ALA A 86 -2.34 4.53 11.90
CA ALA A 86 -1.91 3.16 11.63
C ALA A 86 -1.24 2.47 12.83
N ILE A 87 -0.61 3.25 13.73
CA ILE A 87 -0.13 2.76 15.04
C ILE A 87 -1.33 2.56 15.97
N LEU A 88 -2.25 3.53 16.04
CA LEU A 88 -3.45 3.44 16.89
C LEU A 88 -4.33 2.24 16.55
N ASP A 89 -4.40 1.83 15.28
CA ASP A 89 -5.12 0.62 14.83
C ASP A 89 -4.62 -0.69 15.50
N ARG A 90 -3.48 -0.67 16.21
CA ARG A 90 -3.03 -1.81 17.04
C ARG A 90 -3.85 -1.98 18.32
N PHE A 91 -4.36 -0.90 18.89
CA PHE A 91 -5.08 -0.96 20.15
C PHE A 91 -6.54 -1.35 19.91
N SER A 92 -7.00 -2.40 20.59
CA SER A 92 -8.35 -2.96 20.42
C SER A 92 -9.47 -1.97 20.75
N TRP A 93 -9.22 -1.00 21.63
CA TRP A 93 -10.22 0.00 22.01
C TRP A 93 -10.41 1.10 20.96
N PHE A 94 -9.52 1.24 19.97
CA PHE A 94 -9.62 2.27 18.93
C PHE A 94 -10.31 1.68 17.69
N PRO A 95 -11.65 1.76 17.57
CA PRO A 95 -12.36 1.15 16.46
C PRO A 95 -11.95 1.80 15.15
N MET A 96 -11.52 0.96 14.22
CA MET A 96 -11.24 1.38 12.86
C MET A 96 -12.56 1.85 12.22
N LYS A 97 -12.69 3.14 11.89
CA LYS A 97 -13.82 3.65 11.11
C LYS A 97 -13.81 2.95 9.74
N ARG A 98 -14.61 1.89 9.59
CA ARG A 98 -14.87 1.23 8.30
C ARG A 98 -15.57 2.25 7.42
N MET A 99 -15.00 2.56 6.26
CA MET A 99 -15.74 3.31 5.25
C MET A 99 -16.90 2.41 4.81
N LYS A 100 -18.13 2.89 4.98
CA LYS A 100 -19.32 2.15 4.56
C LYS A 100 -19.25 2.03 3.04
N THR A 101 -19.22 0.80 2.56
CA THR A 101 -19.45 0.47 1.15
C THR A 101 -20.87 0.92 0.80
N LYS A 102 -21.01 1.98 0.00
CA LYS A 102 -22.22 2.19 -0.81
C LYS A 102 -22.09 1.21 -1.97
N ILE A 103 -22.65 0.02 -1.80
CA ILE A 103 -22.91 -0.89 -2.90
C ILE A 103 -24.31 -0.51 -3.36
N GLU A 104 -24.40 0.26 -4.44
CA GLU A 104 -25.59 0.42 -5.29
C GLU A 104 -25.40 -0.45 -6.53
#